data_AF-A0A9X1ML68-F1
#
_entry.id   AF-A0A9X1ML68-F1
#
_cell.length_a   1.000
_cell.length_b   1.000
_cell.length_c   1.000
_cell.angle_alpha   90.00
_cell.angle_beta   90.00
_cell.angle_gamma   90.00
#
_symmetry.space_group_name_H-M   'P 1'
#
loop_
_entity.id
_entity.type
_entity.pdbx_description
1 polymer ?
#
loop_
_entity_poly.entity_id
_entity_poly.type
_entity_poly.pdbx_seq_one_letter_code
_entity_poly.pdbx_strand_id
1 'polypeptide(L)'
;MGEECWTEATAIARRHRGVPLYSKQKRRSMGITVFVDGKDGGERDYFPVIGSSGLERYWMPIIKRRELIYLEHLVSAGLLVTPENCSEILAEFHVLFEELKKVDPDLSDNYNPASRCKRVLDLIADYCANAGIEIYIG
;
A
#
# COMPACT_ATOMS: atom_id res chain seq x y z
N MET A 1 59.88 -18.80 -1.08
CA MET A 1 58.72 -18.71 -2.00
C MET A 1 57.79 -19.84 -1.63
N GLY A 2 56.61 -19.67 -1.08
CA GLY A 2 55.86 -18.54 -0.54
C GLY A 2 54.68 -19.21 0.18
N GLU A 3 54.37 -18.74 1.38
CA GLU A 3 53.23 -19.21 2.17
C GLU A 3 51.93 -19.06 1.38
N GLU A 4 51.06 -20.08 1.37
CA GLU A 4 49.62 -19.82 1.27
C GLU A 4 48.85 -20.74 2.21
N CYS A 5 48.38 -20.06 3.25
CA CYS A 5 47.46 -20.45 4.29
C CYS A 5 46.10 -20.82 3.69
N TRP A 6 45.66 -22.08 3.84
CA TRP A 6 44.27 -22.46 3.64
C TRP A 6 43.75 -23.10 4.93
N THR A 7 43.53 -22.20 5.90
CA THR A 7 42.65 -22.37 7.06
C THR A 7 41.37 -23.11 6.70
N GLU A 8 41.10 -24.23 7.40
CA GLU A 8 39.85 -24.65 8.09
C GLU A 8 38.44 -24.30 7.55
N ALA A 9 38.28 -23.68 6.38
CA ALA A 9 37.00 -23.23 5.85
C ALA A 9 36.30 -24.31 4.99
N THR A 10 37.04 -25.32 4.51
CA THR A 10 36.48 -26.31 3.58
C THR A 10 35.79 -27.49 4.28
N ALA A 11 35.98 -27.66 5.59
CA ALA A 11 35.35 -28.74 6.36
C ALA A 11 33.91 -28.43 6.81
N ILE A 12 33.50 -27.16 6.82
CA ILE A 12 32.13 -26.73 7.18
C ILE A 12 31.19 -26.75 5.96
N ALA A 13 31.69 -27.03 4.75
CA ALA A 13 30.87 -27.05 3.53
C ALA A 13 30.02 -28.33 3.32
N ARG A 14 30.06 -29.31 4.24
CA ARG A 14 29.35 -30.60 4.08
C ARG A 14 28.20 -30.86 5.05
N ARG A 15 27.80 -29.91 5.90
CA ARG A 15 26.66 -30.06 6.83
C ARG A 15 25.41 -29.24 6.54
N HIS A 16 25.41 -28.40 5.49
CA HIS A 16 24.22 -27.64 5.08
C HIS A 16 23.81 -27.98 3.65
N ARG A 17 23.39 -29.23 3.44
CA ARG A 17 22.53 -29.55 2.30
C ARG A 17 21.13 -29.01 2.60
N GLY A 18 20.71 -28.00 1.85
CA GLY A 18 19.31 -27.61 1.74
C GLY A 18 18.82 -26.58 2.74
N VAL A 19 19.40 -25.38 2.73
CA VAL A 19 18.66 -24.19 3.16
C VAL A 19 18.61 -23.27 1.94
N PRO A 20 17.45 -23.10 1.28
CA PRO A 20 17.31 -22.08 0.26
C PRO A 20 17.65 -20.74 0.91
N LEU A 21 18.58 -19.99 0.32
CA LEU A 21 18.84 -18.58 0.62
C LEU A 21 17.67 -17.67 0.16
N TYR A 22 16.44 -18.13 0.38
CA TYR A 22 15.30 -17.26 0.51
C TYR A 22 15.12 -17.05 1.99
N SER A 23 15.86 -16.08 2.54
CA SER A 23 15.42 -15.44 3.78
C SER A 23 13.96 -15.09 3.58
N LYS A 24 13.08 -15.68 4.40
CA LYS A 24 11.69 -15.26 4.56
C LYS A 24 11.68 -13.83 5.08
N GLN A 25 12.06 -12.86 4.26
CA GLN A 25 11.44 -11.56 4.31
C GLN A 25 9.96 -11.89 4.14
N LYS A 26 9.22 -11.86 5.24
CA LYS A 26 7.76 -11.81 5.23
C LYS A 26 7.43 -10.89 4.07
N ARG A 27 6.89 -11.40 2.96
CA ARG A 27 6.18 -10.55 2.00
C ARG A 27 5.17 -9.84 2.88
N ARG A 28 5.43 -8.58 3.23
CA ARG A 28 4.43 -7.74 3.89
C ARG A 28 3.23 -7.87 2.95
N SER A 29 2.12 -8.40 3.46
CA SER A 29 0.89 -8.43 2.68
C SER A 29 0.61 -6.98 2.30
N MET A 30 0.83 -6.63 1.03
CA MET A 30 0.67 -5.26 0.52
C MET A 30 -0.82 -4.92 0.42
N GLY A 31 -1.53 -4.89 1.54
CA GLY A 31 -2.89 -4.34 1.58
C GLY A 31 -2.82 -2.84 1.77
N ILE A 32 -3.88 -2.14 1.38
CA ILE A 32 -4.09 -0.76 1.78
C ILE A 32 -5.09 -0.74 2.92
N THR A 33 -4.73 -0.06 3.99
CA THR A 33 -5.58 0.26 5.14
C THR A 33 -5.62 1.77 5.31
N VAL A 34 -6.80 2.31 5.56
CA VAL A 34 -6.96 3.71 5.96
C VAL A 34 -6.99 3.77 7.48
N PHE A 35 -6.17 4.65 8.03
CA PHE A 35 -6.12 4.98 9.45
C PHE A 35 -6.56 6.43 9.60
N VAL A 36 -7.47 6.66 10.54
CA VAL A 36 -7.96 8.00 10.87
C VAL A 36 -7.59 8.26 12.32
N ASP A 37 -6.73 9.24 12.57
CA ASP A 37 -6.34 9.66 13.92
C ASP A 37 -6.95 11.02 14.25
N GLY A 38 -7.59 11.11 15.42
CA GLY A 38 -8.11 12.37 15.94
C GLY A 38 -6.99 13.17 16.62
N LYS A 39 -6.98 14.49 16.43
CA LYS A 39 -5.95 15.43 16.95
C LYS A 39 -5.54 15.23 18.41
N ASP A 40 -6.44 14.73 19.24
CA ASP A 40 -6.27 14.58 20.68
C ASP A 40 -5.86 13.16 21.11
N GLY A 41 -5.41 12.31 20.19
CA GLY A 41 -5.06 10.92 20.48
C GLY A 41 -6.27 10.06 20.85
N GLY A 42 -7.43 10.41 20.28
CA GLY A 42 -8.71 9.73 20.47
C GLY A 42 -8.75 8.34 19.83
N GLU A 43 -9.94 7.77 19.76
CA GLU A 43 -10.17 6.47 19.16
C GLU A 43 -9.73 6.46 17.69
N ARG A 44 -8.92 5.46 17.32
CA ARG A 44 -8.41 5.29 15.96
C ARG A 44 -9.33 4.39 15.18
N ASP A 45 -9.91 4.92 14.11
CA ASP A 45 -10.66 4.11 13.16
C ASP A 45 -9.73 3.47 12.13
N TYR A 46 -9.99 2.20 11.85
CA TYR A 46 -9.24 1.39 10.90
C TYR A 46 -10.15 0.78 9.84
N PHE A 47 -9.90 1.12 8.58
CA PHE A 47 -10.69 0.66 7.45
C PHE A 47 -9.82 -0.14 6.48
N PRO A 48 -9.96 -1.48 6.41
CA PRO A 48 -9.29 -2.26 5.39
C PRO A 48 -9.88 -1.93 4.01
N VAL A 49 -9.06 -1.43 3.10
CA VAL A 49 -9.51 -1.01 1.76
C VAL A 49 -9.41 -2.15 0.77
N ILE A 50 -8.20 -2.63 0.52
CA ILE A 50 -7.95 -3.65 -0.49
C ILE A 50 -6.77 -4.52 -0.08
N GLY A 51 -6.87 -5.83 -0.28
CA GLY A 51 -5.75 -6.75 -0.06
C GLY A 51 -4.72 -6.70 -1.20
N SER A 52 -3.54 -7.25 -0.96
CA SER A 52 -2.41 -7.33 -1.90
C SER A 52 -2.75 -7.84 -3.28
N SER A 53 -3.56 -8.89 -3.39
CA SER A 53 -3.98 -9.42 -4.69
C SER A 53 -4.84 -8.43 -5.47
N GLY A 54 -5.73 -7.69 -4.79
CA GLY A 54 -6.57 -6.68 -5.43
C GLY A 54 -5.78 -5.43 -5.82
N LEU A 55 -4.87 -4.99 -4.95
CA LEU A 55 -4.00 -3.86 -5.20
C LEU A 55 -3.11 -4.08 -6.42
N GLU A 56 -2.40 -5.21 -6.46
CA GLU A 56 -1.49 -5.56 -7.55
C GLU A 56 -2.22 -5.81 -8.87
N ARG A 57 -3.42 -6.41 -8.82
CA ARG A 57 -4.17 -6.79 -10.02
C ARG A 57 -4.93 -5.63 -10.64
N TYR A 58 -5.48 -4.72 -9.84
CA TYR A 58 -6.42 -3.70 -10.34
C TYR A 58 -5.87 -2.29 -10.22
N TRP A 59 -5.43 -1.88 -9.03
CA TRP A 59 -5.07 -0.49 -8.75
C TRP A 59 -3.68 -0.14 -9.31
N MET A 60 -2.66 -0.94 -9.03
CA MET A 60 -1.27 -0.66 -9.45
C MET A 60 -1.11 -0.52 -10.97
N PRO A 61 -1.75 -1.33 -11.84
CA PRO A 61 -1.67 -1.13 -13.28
C PRO A 61 -2.26 0.20 -13.73
N ILE A 62 -3.31 0.68 -13.07
CA ILE A 62 -3.95 1.97 -13.38
C ILE A 62 -3.06 3.12 -12.87
N ILE A 63 -2.60 3.04 -11.62
CA ILE A 63 -1.71 4.04 -10.99
C ILE A 63 -0.49 4.30 -11.89
N LYS A 64 0.21 3.24 -12.33
CA LYS A 64 1.37 3.36 -13.21
C LYS A 64 1.04 3.89 -14.60
N ARG A 65 -0.06 3.40 -15.21
CA ARG A 65 -0.46 3.81 -16.57
C ARG A 65 -0.91 5.28 -16.62
N ARG A 66 -1.54 5.75 -15.55
CA ARG A 66 -2.08 7.12 -15.43
C ARG A 66 -1.12 8.08 -14.74
N GLU A 67 0.06 7.61 -14.34
CA GLU A 67 1.11 8.39 -13.66
C GLU A 67 0.56 9.10 -12.42
N LEU A 68 -0.16 8.37 -11.55
CA LEU A 68 -0.76 8.89 -10.32
C LEU A 68 0.30 8.96 -9.21
N ILE A 69 1.00 10.09 -9.13
CA ILE A 69 2.22 10.31 -8.34
C ILE A 69 1.98 10.09 -6.85
N TYR A 70 0.90 10.64 -6.28
CA TYR A 70 0.60 10.45 -4.87
C TYR A 70 0.20 9.01 -4.55
N LEU A 71 -0.59 8.38 -5.42
CA LEU A 71 -1.04 7.00 -5.20
C LEU A 71 0.10 5.97 -5.36
N GLU A 72 1.20 6.30 -6.05
CA GLU A 72 2.40 5.46 -6.03
C GLU A 72 3.00 5.33 -4.62
N HIS A 73 2.78 6.31 -3.74
CA HIS A 73 3.31 6.29 -2.38
C HIS A 73 2.60 5.27 -1.47
N LEU A 74 1.38 4.85 -1.82
CA LEU A 74 0.59 3.88 -1.06
C LEU A 74 1.34 2.56 -0.80
N VAL A 75 2.24 2.17 -1.71
CA VAL A 75 2.99 0.90 -1.62
C VAL A 75 4.42 1.05 -1.12
N SER A 76 4.96 2.27 -1.03
CA SER A 76 6.35 2.51 -0.67
C SER A 76 6.51 3.01 0.77
N ALA A 77 5.80 4.09 1.12
CA ALA A 77 5.91 4.77 2.42
C ALA A 77 4.55 4.94 3.11
N GLY A 78 3.46 4.65 2.40
CA GLY A 78 2.11 5.08 2.76
C GLY A 78 1.90 6.57 2.47
N LEU A 79 0.63 6.97 2.45
CA LEU A 79 0.19 8.30 2.06
C LEU A 79 -0.45 9.00 3.26
N LEU A 80 0.16 10.10 3.72
CA LEU A 80 -0.44 11.00 4.69
C LEU A 80 -1.24 12.08 3.94
N VAL A 81 -2.54 12.17 4.24
CA VAL A 81 -3.40 13.21 3.72
C VAL A 81 -3.44 14.37 4.71
N THR A 82 -3.11 15.56 4.22
CA THR A 82 -3.11 16.84 4.95
C THR A 82 -3.95 17.85 4.18
N PRO A 83 -4.37 18.97 4.80
CA PRO A 83 -5.11 20.02 4.08
C PRO A 83 -4.41 20.54 2.83
N GLU A 84 -3.06 20.54 2.82
CA GLU A 84 -2.25 21.06 1.72
C GLU A 84 -2.23 20.15 0.49
N ASN A 85 -2.30 18.83 0.69
CA ASN A 85 -2.21 17.84 -0.40
C ASN A 85 -3.55 17.14 -0.70
N CYS A 86 -4.58 17.39 0.11
CA CYS A 86 -5.85 16.68 0.01
C CYS A 86 -6.53 16.81 -1.36
N SER A 87 -6.52 18.01 -1.95
CA SER A 87 -7.14 18.26 -3.26
C SER A 87 -6.48 17.44 -4.38
N GLU A 88 -5.15 17.32 -4.35
CA GLU A 88 -4.36 16.57 -5.33
C GLU A 88 -4.57 15.05 -5.14
N ILE A 89 -4.58 14.59 -3.89
CA ILE A 89 -4.86 13.19 -3.56
C ILE A 89 -6.28 12.78 -3.98
N LEU A 90 -7.29 13.62 -3.70
CA LEU A 90 -8.67 13.40 -4.13
C LEU A 90 -8.76 13.31 -5.66
N ALA A 91 -8.06 14.20 -6.38
CA ALA A 91 -8.05 14.17 -7.84
C ALA A 91 -7.49 12.85 -8.39
N GLU A 92 -6.39 12.33 -7.84
CA GLU A 92 -5.83 11.05 -8.28
C GLU A 92 -6.76 9.86 -7.94
N PHE A 93 -7.35 9.85 -6.75
CA PHE A 93 -8.35 8.84 -6.39
C PHE A 93 -9.58 8.89 -7.29
N HIS A 94 -10.02 10.07 -7.72
CA HIS A 94 -11.12 10.20 -8.69
C HIS A 94 -10.75 9.60 -10.05
N VAL A 95 -9.53 9.84 -10.55
CA VAL A 95 -9.04 9.21 -11.79
C VAL A 95 -9.00 7.69 -11.65
N LEU A 96 -8.44 7.19 -10.53
CA LEU A 96 -8.40 5.76 -10.24
C LEU A 96 -9.81 5.15 -10.20
N PHE A 97 -10.75 5.80 -9.53
CA PHE A 97 -12.14 5.35 -9.42
C PHE A 97 -12.83 5.24 -10.78
N GLU A 98 -12.72 6.27 -11.62
CA GLU A 98 -13.32 6.25 -12.97
C GLU A 98 -12.70 5.18 -13.88
N GLU A 99 -11.42 4.85 -13.70
CA GLU A 99 -10.79 3.75 -14.42
C GLU A 99 -11.24 2.38 -13.90
N LEU A 100 -11.39 2.22 -12.59
CA LEU A 100 -11.86 0.98 -11.98
C LEU A 100 -13.32 0.66 -12.35
N LYS A 101 -14.18 1.68 -12.43
CA LYS A 101 -15.57 1.54 -12.89
C LYS A 101 -15.69 0.98 -14.31
N LYS A 102 -14.68 1.17 -15.16
CA LYS A 102 -14.65 0.58 -16.51
C LYS A 102 -14.38 -0.92 -16.49
N VAL A 103 -13.73 -1.42 -15.44
CA VAL A 103 -13.45 -2.85 -15.26
C VAL A 103 -14.66 -3.57 -14.70
N ASP A 104 -15.25 -2.99 -13.65
CA ASP A 104 -16.45 -3.52 -13.02
C ASP A 104 -17.27 -2.36 -12.40
N PRO A 105 -18.38 -1.95 -13.03
CA PRO A 105 -19.16 -0.78 -12.61
C PRO A 105 -20.10 -1.07 -11.43
N ASP A 106 -20.24 -2.32 -10.98
CA ASP A 106 -21.15 -2.64 -9.87
C ASP A 106 -20.56 -2.23 -8.52
N LEU A 107 -21.01 -1.09 -8.01
CA LEU A 107 -20.58 -0.54 -6.72
C LEU A 107 -21.28 -1.17 -5.51
N SER A 108 -22.28 -2.03 -5.74
CA SER A 108 -23.03 -2.67 -4.65
C SER A 108 -22.24 -3.77 -3.95
N ASP A 109 -21.22 -4.33 -4.61
CA ASP A 109 -20.30 -5.29 -4.01
C ASP A 109 -19.19 -4.56 -3.22
N ASN A 110 -19.16 -4.79 -1.90
CA ASN A 110 -18.14 -4.24 -1.01
C ASN A 110 -16.73 -4.83 -1.23
N TYR A 111 -16.63 -5.92 -2.00
CA TYR A 111 -15.36 -6.51 -2.42
C TYR A 111 -14.86 -5.95 -3.75
N ASN A 112 -15.72 -5.24 -4.49
CA ASN A 112 -15.37 -4.61 -5.77
C ASN A 112 -14.28 -3.53 -5.59
N PRO A 113 -13.23 -3.52 -6.42
CA PRO A 113 -12.14 -2.55 -6.34
C PRO A 113 -12.57 -1.08 -6.47
N ALA A 114 -13.55 -0.78 -7.33
CA ALA A 114 -14.11 0.56 -7.50
C ALA A 114 -14.95 0.97 -6.28
N SER A 115 -15.78 0.09 -5.73
CA SER A 115 -16.54 0.35 -4.49
C SER A 115 -15.62 0.70 -3.32
N ARG A 116 -14.51 -0.05 -3.18
CA ARG A 116 -13.46 0.22 -2.18
C ARG A 116 -12.76 1.56 -2.42
N CYS A 117 -12.45 1.89 -3.67
CA CYS A 117 -11.88 3.19 -4.03
C CYS A 117 -12.83 4.34 -3.69
N LYS A 118 -14.15 4.17 -3.95
CA LYS A 118 -15.17 5.14 -3.57
C LYS A 118 -15.22 5.38 -2.07
N ARG A 119 -15.14 4.32 -1.26
CA ARG A 119 -15.10 4.46 0.20
C ARG A 119 -13.90 5.30 0.67
N VAL A 120 -12.74 5.12 0.06
CA VAL A 120 -11.56 5.95 0.38
C VAL A 120 -11.80 7.41 -0.02
N LEU A 121 -12.37 7.66 -1.21
CA LEU A 121 -12.76 9.02 -1.63
C LEU A 121 -13.71 9.68 -0.63
N ASP A 122 -14.77 8.97 -0.25
CA ASP A 122 -15.77 9.47 0.69
C ASP A 122 -15.11 9.80 2.06
N LEU A 123 -14.25 8.90 2.58
CA LEU A 123 -13.50 9.13 3.82
C LEU A 123 -12.58 10.35 3.72
N ILE A 124 -11.78 10.46 2.66
CA ILE A 124 -10.86 11.60 2.48
C ILE A 124 -11.65 12.91 2.38
N ALA A 125 -12.75 12.94 1.62
CA ALA A 125 -13.58 14.12 1.47
C ALA A 125 -14.20 14.55 2.81
N ASP A 126 -14.73 13.60 3.59
CA ASP A 126 -15.35 13.86 4.88
C ASP A 126 -14.32 14.37 5.91
N TYR A 127 -13.14 13.77 5.97
CA TYR A 127 -12.14 14.10 6.98
C TYR A 127 -11.26 15.30 6.62
N CYS A 128 -11.00 15.58 5.34
CA CYS A 128 -10.26 16.79 4.95
C CYS A 128 -11.01 18.08 5.32
N ALA A 129 -12.34 18.04 5.43
CA ALA A 129 -13.12 19.18 5.91
C ALA A 129 -12.94 19.44 7.43
N ASN A 130 -12.40 18.46 8.17
CA ASN A 130 -12.27 18.51 9.63
C ASN A 130 -10.83 18.82 10.05
N ALA A 131 -10.59 20.06 10.47
CA ALA A 131 -9.27 20.50 10.91
C ALA A 131 -8.78 19.71 12.14
N GLY A 132 -7.78 18.86 11.96
CA GLY A 132 -7.18 18.07 13.04
C GLY A 132 -7.37 16.56 12.95
N ILE A 133 -7.87 16.04 11.83
CA ILE A 133 -7.90 14.60 11.58
C ILE A 133 -6.81 14.26 10.57
N GLU A 134 -5.93 13.33 10.93
CA GLU A 134 -4.88 12.84 10.04
C GLU A 134 -5.32 11.52 9.41
N ILE A 135 -5.22 11.43 8.08
CA ILE A 135 -5.54 10.21 7.35
C ILE A 135 -4.23 9.61 6.85
N TYR A 136 -3.93 8.40 7.26
CA TYR A 136 -2.80 7.63 6.74
C TYR A 136 -3.31 6.44 5.93
N ILE A 137 -2.70 6.19 4.78
CA ILE A 137 -3.11 5.13 3.87
C ILE A 137 -1.90 4.25 3.52
N GLY A 138 -1.89 2.98 3.92
CA GLY A 138 -0.78 2.05 3.67
C GLY A 138 -0.98 0.62 4.18
#